data_AF-A0A2E1NBP5-F1
#
_entry.id   AF-A0A2E1NBP5-F1
#
_cell.length_a   1.000
_cell.length_b   1.000
_cell.length_c   1.000
_cell.angle_alpha   90.00
_cell.angle_beta   90.00
_cell.angle_gamma   90.00
#
_symmetry.space_group_name_H-M   'P 1'
#
loop_
_entity.id
_entity.type
_entity.pdbx_description
1 polymer ?
#
loop_
_entity_poly.entity_id
_entity_poly.type
_entity_poly.pdbx_seq_one_letter_code
_entity_poly.pdbx_strand_id
1 'polypeptide(L)' 'MQHIQKAIKGFLKNAGLENGIAQQKAVEVWADVVGEKVANNTMAKSVEHGTLTVETKN' A
#
# COMPACT_ATOMS: atom_id res chain seq x y z
N MET A 1 -22.18 7.60 8.58
CA MET A 1 -20.98 6.86 8.12
C MET A 1 -20.69 7.04 6.63
N GLN A 2 -21.63 6.80 5.71
CA GLN A 2 -21.38 6.91 4.25
C GLN A 2 -20.99 8.32 3.77
N HIS A 3 -21.55 9.37 4.37
CA HIS A 3 -21.22 10.76 4.01
C HIS A 3 -19.75 11.12 4.31
N ILE A 4 -19.23 10.65 5.44
CA ILE A 4 -17.83 10.90 5.85
C ILE A 4 -16.87 10.16 4.92
N GLN A 5 -17.15 8.88 4.63
CA GLN A 5 -16.34 8.10 3.70
C GLN A 5 -16.28 8.73 2.31
N LYS A 6 -17.41 9.28 1.83
CA LYS A 6 -17.49 9.96 0.53
C LYS A 6 -16.72 11.29 0.54
N ALA A 7 -16.80 12.05 1.63
CA ALA A 7 -16.06 13.30 1.81
C ALA A 7 -14.53 13.06 1.85
N ILE A 8 -14.08 12.06 2.60
CA ILE A 8 -12.65 11.66 2.66
C ILE A 8 -12.17 11.21 1.28
N LYS A 9 -12.93 10.34 0.60
CA LYS A 9 -12.55 9.88 -0.74
C LYS A 9 -12.47 11.04 -1.75
N GLY A 10 -13.40 11.99 -1.67
CA GLY A 10 -13.38 13.20 -2.49
C GLY A 10 -12.17 14.10 -2.19
N PHE A 11 -11.85 14.30 -0.92
CA PHE A 11 -10.67 15.06 -0.50
C PHE A 11 -9.37 14.44 -1.01
N LEU A 12 -9.18 13.14 -0.81
CA LEU A 12 -7.99 12.41 -1.25
C LEU A 12 -7.81 12.46 -2.78
N LYS A 13 -8.93 12.35 -3.51
CA LYS A 13 -8.95 12.50 -4.96
C LYS A 13 -8.51 13.90 -5.40
N ASN A 14 -9.13 14.94 -4.82
CA ASN A 14 -8.83 16.32 -5.17
C ASN A 14 -7.40 16.74 -4.78
N ALA A 15 -6.84 16.14 -3.73
CA ALA A 15 -5.46 16.34 -3.32
C ALA A 15 -4.44 15.57 -4.17
N GLY A 16 -4.87 14.76 -5.15
CA GLY A 16 -3.99 13.90 -5.95
C GLY A 16 -3.37 12.73 -5.18
N LEU A 17 -3.85 12.46 -3.96
CA LEU A 17 -3.33 11.43 -3.06
C LEU A 17 -3.92 10.04 -3.32
N GLU A 18 -4.96 9.93 -4.16
CA GLU A 18 -5.62 8.65 -4.48
C GLU A 18 -4.62 7.61 -5.00
N ASN A 19 -3.66 8.05 -5.83
CA ASN A 19 -2.63 7.20 -6.41
C ASN A 19 -1.62 6.74 -5.36
N GLY A 20 -1.20 7.63 -4.46
CA GLY A 20 -0.30 7.29 -3.35
C GLY A 20 -0.91 6.28 -2.39
N ILE A 21 -2.21 6.43 -2.09
CA ILE A 21 -2.95 5.47 -1.25
C ILE A 21 -3.11 4.12 -1.95
N ALA A 22 -3.44 4.12 -3.25
CA ALA A 22 -3.52 2.89 -4.03
C ALA A 22 -2.16 2.17 -4.09
N GLN A 23 -1.06 2.92 -4.21
CA GLN A 23 0.30 2.39 -4.18
C GLN A 23 0.67 1.84 -2.79
N GLN A 24 0.33 2.56 -1.71
CA GLN A 24 0.59 2.11 -0.34
C GLN A 24 -0.09 0.77 -0.04
N LYS A 25 -1.26 0.51 -0.64
CA LYS A 25 -1.94 -0.79 -0.52
C LYS A 25 -1.07 -1.97 -0.98
N ALA A 26 -0.12 -1.78 -1.91
CA ALA A 26 0.79 -2.84 -2.32
C ALA A 26 1.74 -3.29 -1.19
N VAL A 27 2.09 -2.39 -0.26
CA VAL A 27 2.83 -2.73 0.95
C VAL A 27 1.97 -3.61 1.86
N GLU A 28 0.69 -3.25 2.02
CA GLU A 28 -0.25 -3.95 2.90
C GLU A 28 -0.54 -5.38 2.43
N VAL A 29 -0.70 -5.60 1.12
CA VAL A 29 -1.05 -6.91 0.56
C VAL A 29 0.16 -7.80 0.22
N TRP A 30 1.39 -7.34 0.47
CA TRP A 30 2.61 -8.06 0.08
C TRP A 30 2.60 -9.51 0.59
N ALA A 31 2.34 -9.70 1.89
CA ALA A 31 2.36 -11.02 2.53
C ALA A 31 1.33 -11.98 1.92
N ASP A 32 0.14 -11.48 1.59
CA ASP A 32 -0.93 -12.26 0.96
C ASP A 32 -0.57 -12.69 -0.47
N VAL A 33 0.13 -11.81 -1.22
CA VAL A 33 0.50 -12.06 -2.62
C VAL A 33 1.67 -13.04 -2.75
N VAL A 34 2.71 -12.88 -1.93
CA VAL A 34 3.93 -13.71 -2.04
C VAL A 34 3.86 -15.01 -1.25
N GLY A 35 2.92 -15.11 -0.32
CA GLY A 35 2.74 -16.25 0.56
C GLY A 35 3.78 -16.35 1.68
N GLU A 36 3.49 -17.26 2.62
CA GLU A 36 4.17 -17.36 3.91
C GLU A 36 5.69 -17.55 3.80
N LYS A 37 6.17 -18.40 2.90
CA LYS A 37 7.61 -18.69 2.78
C LYS A 37 8.45 -17.45 2.46
N VAL A 38 7.94 -16.59 1.58
CA VAL A 38 8.62 -15.36 1.17
C VAL A 38 8.36 -14.26 2.20
N ALA A 39 7.12 -14.12 2.69
CA ALA A 39 6.74 -13.13 3.69
C ALA A 39 7.48 -13.31 5.03
N ASN A 40 7.81 -14.54 5.41
CA ASN A 40 8.56 -14.80 6.64
C ASN A 40 9.98 -14.25 6.61
N ASN A 41 10.59 -14.17 5.42
CA ASN A 41 11.98 -13.75 5.23
C ASN A 41 12.10 -12.34 4.64
N THR A 42 10.99 -11.69 4.30
CA THR A 42 10.99 -10.39 3.62
C THR A 42 9.99 -9.41 4.24
N MET A 43 10.21 -8.12 4.04
CA MET A 43 9.30 -7.06 4.47
C MET A 43 9.21 -5.97 3.41
N ALA A 44 8.01 -5.69 2.93
CA ALA A 44 7.73 -4.53 2.08
C ALA A 44 7.90 -3.24 2.89
N LYS A 45 8.72 -2.31 2.39
CA LYS A 45 9.09 -1.06 3.10
C LYS A 45 8.36 0.16 2.55
N SER A 46 8.41 0.35 1.24
CA SER A 46 7.89 1.55 0.57
C SER A 46 7.45 1.23 -0.85
N VAL A 47 6.57 2.08 -1.39
CA VAL A 47 6.24 2.11 -2.82
C VAL A 47 6.49 3.51 -3.34
N GLU A 48 7.35 3.62 -4.35
CA GLU A 48 7.75 4.89 -4.94
C GLU A 48 7.73 4.76 -6.46
N HIS A 49 6.99 5.64 -7.14
CA HIS A 49 6.89 5.67 -8.60
C HIS A 49 6.55 4.30 -9.25
N GLY A 50 5.74 3.48 -8.57
CA GLY A 50 5.37 2.14 -9.05
C GLY A 50 6.38 1.03 -8.72
N THR A 51 7.45 1.34 -7.98
CA THR A 51 8.43 0.35 -7.50
C THR A 51 8.16 0.02 -6.03
N LEU A 52 7.99 -1.27 -5.72
CA LEU A 52 7.89 -1.77 -4.34
C LEU A 52 9.28 -2.18 -3.84
N THR A 53 9.77 -1.53 -2.78
CA THR A 53 11.03 -1.88 -2.14
C THR A 53 10.80 -2.92 -1.04
N VAL A 54 11.54 -4.01 -1.09
CA VAL A 54 11.45 -5.14 -0.15
C VAL A 54 12.82 -5.41 0.44
N GLU A 55 12.86 -5.61 1.76
CA GLU A 55 14.08 -5.93 2.50
C GLU A 55 14.00 -7.37 3.04
N THR A 56 15.10 -8.10 2.93
CA THR A 56 15.24 -9.43 3.55
C THR A 56 15.61 -9.30 5.02
N LYS A 57 15.06 -10.18 5.87
CA LYS A 57 15.50 -10.31 7.26
C LYS A 57 16.90 -10.95 7.28
N ASN A 58 17.79 -10.42 8.13
CA ASN A 58 19.08 -11.03 8.46
C ASN A 58 18.94 -11.93 9.69
#